data_AF-A0A5A9GYH9-F1
#
_entry.id   AF-A0A5A9GYH9-F1
#
_cell.length_a   1.000
_cell.length_b   1.000
_cell.length_c   1.000
_cell.angle_alpha   90.00
_cell.angle_beta   90.00
_cell.angle_gamma   90.00
#
_symmetry.space_group_name_H-M   'P 1'
#
loop_
_entity.id
_entity.type
_entity.pdbx_description
1 polymer ?
#
loop_
_entity_poly.entity_id
_entity_poly.type
_entity_poly.pdbx_seq_one_letter_code
_entity_poly.pdbx_strand_id
1 'polypeptide(L)'
;MFRLIPLRSWALAFCVAVAALPGTAATPASTDSDARLRGLGDAQARMWHAALKALDETGRRNLAAAQDQWIEQLAAVCKLPLRGRPTTEAIAEAAIGDSTACVEDGLETRTAVLQEIALVGQGEYGGGERADRLWDVGPYRLVLRQVRREDLERDVLIVLRGGTWLHSLDQQHLDVNPRGFFEDVADWEAGRVPFEVGRDVLGLGAPALVVSGFSGGAHCCFDLTVLVLGPAFAVMPTIALRDGDEVRVTRADGHPAIITVQDFSFAYWRSSFADSFAPRVVLGYDPVQARYRADPALMAAPLAPAEQRTAEAGRAREEHRRMLAAIEAERRAGHAVIDEQVPGSTTTGVLTLIYGGHWNEARAFLAEAWAGGQTARDGYWSELTDCVLRRSQFWPAVAALNRLPAAAPACQPPP
;
A
#
# COMPACT_ATOMS: atom_id res chain seq x y z
N MET A 1 35.58 16.82 -4.63
CA MET A 1 34.61 17.93 -4.49
C MET A 1 33.28 17.43 -5.03
N PHE A 2 32.56 16.61 -4.27
CA PHE A 2 31.33 15.94 -4.68
C PHE A 2 30.14 16.64 -4.03
N ARG A 3 29.23 17.18 -4.86
CA ARG A 3 27.96 17.76 -4.40
C ARG A 3 26.99 16.63 -4.09
N LEU A 4 26.50 16.59 -2.85
CA LEU A 4 25.36 15.80 -2.41
C LEU A 4 24.10 16.31 -3.13
N ILE A 5 23.37 15.42 -3.80
CA ILE A 5 22.03 15.67 -4.33
C ILE A 5 21.05 15.24 -3.20
N PRO A 6 20.11 16.09 -2.77
CA PRO A 6 19.17 15.69 -1.73
C PRO A 6 18.10 14.77 -2.31
N LEU A 7 17.99 13.57 -1.72
CA LEU A 7 16.86 12.65 -1.87
C LEU A 7 15.65 13.24 -1.15
N ARG A 8 14.81 13.97 -1.87
CA ARG A 8 13.44 14.31 -1.45
C ARG A 8 12.52 14.07 -2.63
N SER A 9 11.83 12.94 -2.65
CA SER A 9 10.61 12.64 -3.42
C SER A 9 10.19 11.22 -3.06
N TRP A 10 8.88 10.95 -3.09
CA TRP A 10 8.22 9.64 -2.83
C TRP A 10 7.83 9.38 -1.36
N ALA A 11 6.89 10.20 -0.86
CA ALA A 11 5.96 9.86 0.21
C ALA A 11 4.76 10.82 0.13
N LEU A 12 3.91 10.67 -0.89
CA LEU A 12 2.66 11.43 -1.02
C LEU A 12 1.75 10.75 -2.04
N ALA A 13 1.15 9.65 -1.62
CA ALA A 13 -0.10 9.12 -2.13
C ALA A 13 -0.53 8.04 -1.15
N PHE A 14 -1.54 8.30 -0.32
CA PHE A 14 -2.57 7.37 0.18
C PHE A 14 -3.28 7.95 1.42
N CYS A 15 -4.57 7.62 1.57
CA CYS A 15 -5.61 8.21 2.43
C CYS A 15 -6.33 9.47 1.89
N VAL A 16 -7.11 9.31 0.82
CA VAL A 16 -8.33 10.11 0.59
C VAL A 16 -9.41 9.18 0.05
N ALA A 17 -10.31 8.70 0.92
CA ALA A 17 -11.58 8.10 0.51
C ALA A 17 -12.60 8.02 1.66
N VAL A 18 -12.75 9.07 2.47
CA VAL A 18 -14.02 9.39 3.15
C VAL A 18 -14.09 10.92 3.26
N ALA A 19 -15.22 11.50 2.88
CA ALA A 19 -15.58 12.93 2.91
C ALA A 19 -15.06 13.81 1.76
N ALA A 20 -15.85 13.87 0.68
CA ALA A 20 -15.93 15.06 -0.18
C ALA A 20 -17.33 15.18 -0.81
N LEU A 21 -18.25 15.87 -0.13
CA LEU A 21 -19.35 16.56 -0.79
C LEU A 21 -18.95 18.05 -0.87
N PRO A 22 -18.94 18.69 -2.06
CA PRO A 22 -18.61 20.10 -2.14
C PRO A 22 -19.83 20.96 -1.79
N GLY A 23 -19.69 21.89 -0.84
CA GLY A 23 -20.56 23.08 -0.79
C GLY A 23 -21.14 23.53 0.55
N THR A 24 -20.69 23.03 1.71
CA THR A 24 -21.10 23.59 3.01
C THR A 24 -19.98 24.41 3.63
N ALA A 25 -20.25 25.69 3.91
CA ALA A 25 -19.35 26.52 4.71
C ALA A 25 -19.02 25.80 6.03
N ALA A 26 -17.75 25.74 6.40
CA ALA A 26 -17.30 25.12 7.63
C ALA A 26 -18.03 25.74 8.83
N THR A 27 -18.89 24.95 9.47
CA THR A 27 -19.46 25.30 10.77
C THR A 27 -18.31 25.41 11.76
N PRO A 28 -18.20 26.46 12.59
CA PRO A 28 -17.17 26.53 13.62
C PRO A 28 -17.23 25.27 14.48
N ALA A 29 -16.07 24.67 14.74
CA ALA A 29 -15.96 23.52 15.64
C ALA A 29 -16.67 23.84 16.95
N SER A 30 -17.47 22.89 17.45
CA SER A 30 -18.11 23.07 18.75
C SER A 30 -17.02 23.14 19.81
N THR A 31 -17.27 23.86 20.90
CA THR A 31 -16.34 23.98 22.05
C THR A 31 -15.91 22.61 22.62
N ASP A 32 -16.67 21.55 22.32
CA ASP A 32 -16.44 20.19 22.78
C ASP A 32 -15.31 19.49 22.01
N SER A 33 -15.24 19.66 20.68
CA SER A 33 -14.17 19.09 19.85
C SER A 33 -12.80 19.69 20.17
N ASP A 34 -12.73 21.00 20.40
CA ASP A 34 -11.47 21.66 20.78
C ASP A 34 -10.96 21.18 22.16
N ALA A 35 -11.88 20.93 23.10
CA ALA A 35 -11.54 20.39 24.41
C ALA A 35 -11.05 18.93 24.31
N ARG A 36 -11.70 18.11 23.48
CA ARG A 36 -11.27 16.74 23.19
C ARG A 36 -9.87 16.70 22.57
N LEU A 37 -9.63 17.46 21.51
CA LEU A 37 -8.33 17.54 20.84
C LEU A 37 -7.19 17.94 21.80
N ARG A 38 -7.41 18.95 22.64
CA ARG A 38 -6.45 19.35 23.69
C ARG A 38 -6.20 18.20 24.68
N GLY A 39 -7.27 17.55 25.16
CA GLY A 39 -7.17 16.40 26.05
C GLY A 39 -6.37 15.24 25.46
N LEU A 40 -6.56 14.96 24.16
CA LEU A 40 -5.80 13.96 23.41
C LEU A 40 -4.34 14.36 23.24
N GLY A 41 -4.06 15.62 22.91
CA GLY A 41 -2.69 16.17 22.85
C GLY A 41 -1.95 16.01 24.18
N ASP A 42 -2.59 16.36 25.28
CA ASP A 42 -2.03 16.21 26.63
C ASP A 42 -1.79 14.74 27.00
N ALA A 43 -2.74 13.85 26.65
CA ALA A 43 -2.59 12.42 26.88
C ALA A 43 -1.41 11.84 26.09
N GLN A 44 -1.28 12.23 24.82
CA GLN A 44 -0.17 11.84 23.95
C GLN A 44 1.16 12.31 24.53
N ALA A 45 1.24 13.58 24.98
CA ALA A 45 2.46 14.14 25.59
C ALA A 45 2.84 13.43 26.89
N ARG A 46 1.87 13.08 27.75
CA ARG A 46 2.14 12.27 28.96
C ARG A 46 2.68 10.89 28.61
N MET A 47 2.06 10.20 27.65
CA MET A 47 2.52 8.87 27.22
C MET A 47 3.87 8.94 26.52
N TRP A 48 4.14 10.00 25.77
CA TRP A 48 5.44 10.30 25.18
C TRP A 48 6.55 10.32 26.25
N HIS A 49 6.33 11.08 27.32
CA HIS A 49 7.29 11.14 28.43
C HIS A 49 7.44 9.81 29.18
N ALA A 50 6.33 9.08 29.38
CA ALA A 50 6.37 7.76 30.00
C ALA A 50 7.18 6.75 29.16
N ALA A 51 6.94 6.71 27.85
CA ALA A 51 7.67 5.88 26.90
C ALA A 51 9.16 6.23 26.86
N LEU A 52 9.51 7.52 26.79
CA LEU A 52 10.91 7.95 26.87
C LEU A 52 11.60 7.51 28.16
N LYS A 53 10.89 7.54 29.30
CA LYS A 53 11.45 7.10 30.60
C LYS A 53 11.69 5.58 30.64
N ALA A 54 10.91 4.81 29.90
CA ALA A 54 10.97 3.36 29.85
C ALA A 54 12.06 2.82 28.89
N LEU A 55 12.69 3.68 28.08
CA LEU A 55 13.66 3.28 27.06
C LEU A 55 15.10 3.71 27.41
N ASP A 56 16.07 2.95 26.91
CA ASP A 56 17.49 3.33 26.94
C ASP A 56 17.79 4.53 26.02
N GLU A 57 19.04 5.00 25.98
CA GLU A 57 19.43 6.15 25.13
C GLU A 57 19.17 5.94 23.63
N THR A 58 19.41 4.73 23.11
CA THR A 58 19.19 4.43 21.70
C THR A 58 17.70 4.34 21.40
N GLY A 59 16.93 3.69 22.28
CA GLY A 59 15.47 3.61 22.18
C GLY A 59 14.84 5.00 22.21
N ARG A 60 15.32 5.90 23.08
CA ARG A 60 14.88 7.30 23.12
C ARG A 60 15.19 8.06 21.83
N ARG A 61 16.39 7.90 21.26
CA ARG A 61 16.73 8.53 19.97
C ARG A 61 15.85 8.03 18.84
N ASN A 62 15.63 6.71 18.77
CA ASN A 62 14.76 6.11 17.76
C ASN A 62 13.33 6.61 17.94
N LEU A 63 12.81 6.58 19.17
CA LEU A 63 11.44 7.00 19.46
C LEU A 63 11.23 8.48 19.12
N ALA A 64 12.24 9.35 19.37
CA ALA A 64 12.25 10.76 18.94
C ALA A 64 12.16 10.91 17.42
N ALA A 65 13.01 10.21 16.67
CA ALA A 65 12.97 10.25 15.21
C ALA A 65 11.61 9.75 14.65
N ALA A 66 11.05 8.70 15.25
CA ALA A 66 9.74 8.19 14.86
C ALA A 66 8.59 9.13 15.21
N GLN A 67 8.71 9.88 16.32
CA GLN A 67 7.75 10.92 16.67
C GLN A 67 7.78 12.07 15.67
N ASP A 68 8.97 12.53 15.29
CA ASP A 68 9.14 13.56 14.26
C ASP A 68 8.50 13.11 12.94
N GLN A 69 8.79 11.89 12.50
CA GLN A 69 8.23 11.33 11.26
C GLN A 69 6.69 11.20 11.34
N TRP A 70 6.16 10.73 12.46
CA TRP A 70 4.71 10.60 12.66
C TRP A 70 4.00 11.96 12.61
N ILE A 71 4.57 12.99 13.25
CA ILE A 71 4.04 14.36 13.21
C ILE A 71 4.02 14.87 11.76
N GLU A 72 5.10 14.70 11.00
CA GLU A 72 5.17 15.12 9.59
C GLU A 72 4.14 14.39 8.72
N GLN A 73 3.97 13.08 8.93
CA GLN A 73 3.00 12.27 8.20
C GLN A 73 1.56 12.68 8.54
N LEU A 74 1.24 12.85 9.82
CA LEU A 74 -0.10 13.26 10.25
C LEU A 74 -0.48 14.64 9.69
N ALA A 75 0.46 15.58 9.70
CA ALA A 75 0.25 16.89 9.11
C ALA A 75 -0.01 16.83 7.60
N ALA A 76 0.72 15.99 6.88
CA ALA A 76 0.53 15.81 5.44
C ALA A 76 -0.82 15.14 5.11
N VAL A 77 -1.18 14.08 5.84
CA VAL A 77 -2.43 13.33 5.64
C VAL A 77 -3.65 14.19 5.99
N CYS A 78 -3.62 14.87 7.13
CA CYS A 78 -4.73 15.73 7.55
C CYS A 78 -4.70 17.14 6.91
N LYS A 79 -3.79 17.38 5.95
CA LYS A 79 -3.63 18.64 5.19
C LYS A 79 -3.49 19.88 6.10
N LEU A 80 -2.75 19.74 7.21
CA LEU A 80 -2.61 20.80 8.21
C LEU A 80 -1.66 21.90 7.70
N PRO A 81 -2.05 23.19 7.78
CA PRO A 81 -1.23 24.30 7.31
C PRO A 81 -0.15 24.69 8.34
N LEU A 82 0.78 23.79 8.62
CA LEU A 82 1.82 24.01 9.62
C LEU A 82 2.96 24.88 9.05
N ARG A 83 3.40 25.88 9.83
CA ARG A 83 4.59 26.69 9.53
C ARG A 83 5.71 26.30 10.50
N GLY A 84 6.85 25.86 9.96
CA GLY A 84 8.01 25.45 10.76
C GLY A 84 8.03 23.96 11.08
N ARG A 85 8.84 23.56 12.07
CA ARG A 85 8.91 22.16 12.51
C ARG A 85 7.67 21.85 13.35
N PRO A 86 6.82 20.91 12.93
CA PRO A 86 5.57 20.65 13.62
C PRO A 86 5.80 19.97 14.98
N THR A 87 4.93 20.26 15.95
CA THR A 87 4.87 19.62 17.28
C THR A 87 3.50 19.00 17.48
N THR A 88 3.34 18.08 18.45
CA THR A 88 2.01 17.53 18.79
C THR A 88 1.01 18.65 19.14
N GLU A 89 1.45 19.63 19.94
CA GLU A 89 0.64 20.79 20.33
C GLU A 89 0.22 21.61 19.10
N ALA A 90 1.17 21.89 18.20
CA ALA A 90 0.88 22.63 16.97
C ALA A 90 -0.08 21.88 16.03
N ILE A 91 -0.04 20.55 16.01
CA ILE A 91 -1.00 19.72 15.26
C ILE A 91 -2.40 19.83 15.87
N ALA A 92 -2.52 19.69 17.19
CA ALA A 92 -3.81 19.79 17.88
C ALA A 92 -4.43 21.20 17.74
N GLU A 93 -3.61 22.25 17.77
CA GLU A 93 -4.05 23.64 17.58
C GLU A 93 -4.42 23.96 16.12
N ALA A 94 -3.75 23.34 15.14
CA ALA A 94 -3.99 23.59 13.73
C ALA A 94 -5.21 22.83 13.17
N ALA A 95 -5.74 21.85 13.91
CA ALA A 95 -6.89 21.06 13.50
C ALA A 95 -8.17 21.90 13.56
N ILE A 96 -8.73 22.21 12.40
CA ILE A 96 -9.99 22.96 12.25
C ILE A 96 -10.90 22.26 11.23
N GLY A 97 -12.21 22.24 11.52
CA GLY A 97 -13.24 21.72 10.61
C GLY A 97 -13.02 20.25 10.25
N ASP A 98 -12.97 19.94 8.94
CA ASP A 98 -12.88 18.58 8.40
C ASP A 98 -11.57 17.84 8.78
N SER A 99 -10.55 18.55 9.27
CA SER A 99 -9.30 17.94 9.74
C SER A 99 -9.36 17.42 11.18
N THR A 100 -10.37 17.82 11.97
CA THR A 100 -10.49 17.46 13.39
C THR A 100 -10.54 15.96 13.61
N ALA A 101 -11.43 15.24 12.91
CA ALA A 101 -11.56 13.78 13.07
C ALA A 101 -10.27 13.02 12.68
N CYS A 102 -9.58 13.48 11.63
CA CYS A 102 -8.30 12.93 11.20
C CYS A 102 -7.21 13.09 12.28
N VAL A 103 -7.15 14.27 12.92
CA VAL A 103 -6.17 14.55 13.98
C VAL A 103 -6.50 13.82 15.28
N GLU A 104 -7.79 13.72 15.65
CA GLU A 104 -8.23 12.95 16.81
C GLU A 104 -7.81 11.48 16.70
N ASP A 105 -8.14 10.81 15.58
CA ASP A 105 -7.76 9.41 15.32
C ASP A 105 -6.23 9.21 15.36
N GLY A 106 -5.49 10.14 14.74
CA GLY A 106 -4.03 10.14 14.76
C GLY A 106 -3.46 10.23 16.19
N LEU A 107 -3.98 11.15 17.01
CA LEU A 107 -3.54 11.35 18.39
C LEU A 107 -3.89 10.17 19.29
N GLU A 108 -5.11 9.62 19.15
CA GLU A 108 -5.56 8.45 19.91
C GLU A 108 -4.69 7.23 19.61
N THR A 109 -4.48 6.95 18.33
CA THR A 109 -3.61 5.87 17.85
C THR A 109 -2.21 6.02 18.41
N ARG A 110 -1.60 7.21 18.28
CA ARG A 110 -0.23 7.44 18.75
C ARG A 110 -0.11 7.32 20.26
N THR A 111 -1.11 7.79 21.00
CA THR A 111 -1.16 7.66 22.46
C THR A 111 -1.18 6.19 22.88
N ALA A 112 -1.98 5.37 22.20
CA ALA A 112 -2.02 3.93 22.45
C ALA A 112 -0.65 3.29 22.21
N VAL A 113 -0.01 3.55 21.06
CA VAL A 113 1.35 3.04 20.77
C VAL A 113 2.36 3.44 21.84
N LEU A 114 2.34 4.69 22.29
CA LEU A 114 3.25 5.18 23.33
C LEU A 114 2.98 4.56 24.70
N GLN A 115 1.71 4.36 25.05
CA GLN A 115 1.33 3.63 26.25
C GLN A 115 1.89 2.21 26.21
N GLU A 116 1.78 1.50 25.09
CA GLU A 116 2.31 0.15 24.96
C GLU A 116 3.85 0.12 25.04
N ILE A 117 4.54 1.08 24.43
CA ILE A 117 6.00 1.22 24.56
C ILE A 117 6.40 1.43 26.02
N ALA A 118 5.66 2.27 26.75
CA ALA A 118 5.91 2.52 28.17
C ALA A 118 5.75 1.23 29.00
N LEU A 119 4.66 0.48 28.79
CA LEU A 119 4.39 -0.78 29.48
C LEU A 119 5.47 -1.83 29.20
N VAL A 120 5.88 -1.99 27.93
CA VAL A 120 6.92 -2.94 27.54
C VAL A 120 8.27 -2.58 28.19
N GLY A 121 8.66 -1.31 28.19
CA GLY A 121 9.92 -0.88 28.80
C GLY A 121 9.94 -0.99 30.33
N GLN A 122 8.77 -0.99 30.99
CA GLN A 122 8.65 -1.14 32.45
C GLN A 122 8.67 -2.62 32.90
N GLY A 123 8.54 -3.58 31.99
CA GLY A 123 8.43 -5.00 32.33
C GLY A 123 7.13 -5.38 33.05
N GLU A 124 6.17 -4.45 33.15
CA GLU A 124 4.84 -4.62 33.73
C GLU A 124 3.86 -5.04 32.62
N TYR A 125 3.94 -6.29 32.16
CA TYR A 125 3.02 -6.80 31.14
C TYR A 125 2.17 -7.97 31.65
N GLY A 126 0.85 -7.75 31.79
CA GLY A 126 -0.09 -8.72 32.35
C GLY A 126 -1.45 -8.73 31.62
N GLY A 127 -1.67 -9.77 30.82
CA GLY A 127 -2.96 -10.48 30.71
C GLY A 127 -4.20 -9.72 30.24
N GLY A 128 -4.24 -9.30 28.97
CA GLY A 128 -5.49 -9.16 28.20
C GLY A 128 -5.73 -10.41 27.34
N GLU A 129 -6.99 -10.79 27.11
CA GLU A 129 -7.45 -12.12 26.66
C GLU A 129 -7.06 -12.60 25.23
N ARG A 130 -6.15 -11.91 24.53
CA ARG A 130 -5.39 -12.51 23.43
C ARG A 130 -3.90 -12.36 23.69
N ALA A 131 -3.21 -13.50 23.78
CA ALA A 131 -1.78 -13.55 23.98
C ALA A 131 -1.06 -12.81 22.86
N ASP A 132 -0.22 -11.84 23.23
CA ASP A 132 0.78 -11.28 22.33
C ASP A 132 1.47 -12.41 21.58
N ARG A 133 1.61 -12.24 20.26
CA ARG A 133 2.49 -13.12 19.49
C ARG A 133 3.91 -12.59 19.67
N LEU A 134 4.73 -13.39 20.35
CA LEU A 134 6.11 -13.08 20.66
C LEU A 134 7.04 -14.00 19.87
N TRP A 135 8.07 -13.42 19.26
CA TRP A 135 9.13 -14.18 18.63
C TRP A 135 10.50 -13.63 19.04
N ASP A 136 11.38 -14.51 19.49
CA ASP A 136 12.79 -14.19 19.70
C ASP A 136 13.60 -14.68 18.48
N VAL A 137 14.26 -13.76 17.78
CA VAL A 137 15.03 -14.01 16.55
C VAL A 137 16.44 -13.50 16.75
N GLY A 138 17.33 -14.37 17.25
CA GLY A 138 18.69 -13.95 17.61
C GLY A 138 18.66 -12.82 18.66
N PRO A 139 19.26 -11.65 18.40
CA PRO A 139 19.22 -10.52 19.33
C PRO A 139 17.90 -9.73 19.28
N TYR A 140 16.98 -10.08 18.37
CA TYR A 140 15.72 -9.38 18.16
C TYR A 140 14.58 -10.01 18.95
N ARG A 141 13.69 -9.17 19.46
CA ARG A 141 12.37 -9.57 19.98
C ARG A 141 11.28 -8.87 19.19
N LEU A 142 10.37 -9.65 18.66
CA LEU A 142 9.22 -9.20 17.88
C LEU A 142 7.98 -9.37 18.74
N VAL A 143 7.18 -8.32 18.87
CA VAL A 143 5.93 -8.32 19.64
C VAL A 143 4.81 -7.87 18.73
N LEU A 144 3.91 -8.77 18.35
CA LEU A 144 2.70 -8.43 17.63
C LEU A 144 1.51 -8.46 18.59
N ARG A 145 0.92 -7.28 18.78
CA ARG A 145 -0.17 -7.03 19.71
C ARG A 145 -1.41 -6.58 18.96
N GLN A 146 -2.57 -7.08 19.39
CA GLN A 146 -3.85 -6.57 18.93
C GLN A 146 -4.36 -5.56 19.95
N VAL A 147 -4.48 -4.30 19.55
CA VAL A 147 -5.06 -3.22 20.36
C VAL A 147 -6.53 -3.13 20.00
N ARG A 148 -7.40 -3.42 20.98
CA ARG A 148 -8.86 -3.31 20.83
C ARG A 148 -9.41 -2.23 21.75
N ARG A 149 -10.21 -1.33 21.17
CA ARG A 149 -11.11 -0.39 21.84
C ARG A 149 -12.52 -0.58 21.27
N GLU A 150 -13.54 0.01 21.89
CA GLU A 150 -14.95 -0.19 21.51
C GLU A 150 -15.23 0.09 20.01
N ASP A 151 -14.41 0.92 19.37
CA ASP A 151 -14.53 1.40 18.00
C ASP A 151 -13.29 1.13 17.12
N LEU A 152 -12.23 0.53 17.67
CA LEU A 152 -10.94 0.41 16.99
C LEU A 152 -10.29 -0.96 17.25
N GLU A 153 -10.01 -1.69 16.19
CA GLU A 153 -9.17 -2.91 16.23
C GLU A 153 -7.93 -2.66 15.36
N ARG A 154 -6.74 -2.70 15.97
CA ARG A 154 -5.46 -2.50 15.28
C ARG A 154 -4.45 -3.54 15.70
N ASP A 155 -3.55 -3.87 14.79
CA ASP A 155 -2.39 -4.69 15.06
C ASP A 155 -1.13 -3.81 15.08
N VAL A 156 -0.34 -3.95 16.13
CA VAL A 156 0.94 -3.25 16.29
C VAL A 156 2.06 -4.28 16.39
N LEU A 157 2.96 -4.28 15.40
CA LEU A 157 4.21 -5.04 15.44
C LEU A 157 5.33 -4.15 15.97
N ILE A 158 5.95 -4.53 17.08
CA ILE A 158 7.08 -3.85 17.69
C ILE A 158 8.35 -4.70 17.48
N VAL A 159 9.42 -4.07 17.01
CA VAL A 159 10.73 -4.70 16.83
C VAL A 159 11.72 -4.14 17.84
N LEU A 160 12.24 -5.00 18.70
CA LEU A 160 13.23 -4.71 19.72
C LEU A 160 14.55 -5.42 19.39
N ARG A 161 15.69 -4.87 19.83
CA ARG A 161 17.00 -5.54 19.83
C ARG A 161 17.68 -5.34 21.17
N GLY A 162 17.91 -6.42 21.91
CA GLY A 162 18.49 -6.33 23.27
C GLY A 162 17.67 -5.46 24.23
N GLY A 163 16.34 -5.42 24.04
CA GLY A 163 15.42 -4.54 24.80
C GLY A 163 15.26 -3.14 24.22
N THR A 164 16.16 -2.70 23.34
CA THR A 164 16.08 -1.39 22.67
C THR A 164 15.03 -1.42 21.57
N TRP A 165 14.12 -0.45 21.56
CA TRP A 165 13.15 -0.26 20.47
C TRP A 165 13.82 0.20 19.17
N LEU A 166 13.56 -0.50 18.07
CA LEU A 166 14.10 -0.18 16.74
C LEU A 166 13.04 0.31 15.75
N HIS A 167 11.87 -0.32 15.73
CA HIS A 167 10.82 -0.03 14.76
C HIS A 167 9.45 -0.49 15.23
N SER A 168 8.39 0.05 14.64
CA SER A 168 7.04 -0.47 14.76
C SER A 168 6.24 -0.31 13.48
N LEU A 169 5.36 -1.27 13.21
CA LEU A 169 4.30 -1.16 12.21
C LEU A 169 2.96 -1.12 12.95
N ASP A 170 2.03 -0.31 12.46
CA ASP A 170 0.72 -0.09 13.07
C ASP A 170 -0.33 0.01 11.97
N GLN A 171 -1.19 -1.00 11.88
CA GLN A 171 -2.24 -1.14 10.87
C GLN A 171 -3.53 -1.65 11.50
N GLN A 172 -4.67 -1.58 10.79
CA GLN A 172 -5.90 -2.20 11.28
C GLN A 172 -5.73 -3.72 11.42
N HIS A 173 -5.03 -4.34 10.46
CA HIS A 173 -4.60 -5.73 10.55
C HIS A 173 -3.17 -5.87 10.03
N LEU A 174 -2.36 -6.68 10.71
CA LEU A 174 -1.01 -7.08 10.29
C LEU A 174 -0.95 -8.59 10.19
N ASP A 175 -0.57 -9.07 9.00
CA ASP A 175 -0.18 -10.46 8.84
C ASP A 175 1.34 -10.57 8.61
N VAL A 176 1.99 -11.36 9.45
CA VAL A 176 3.45 -11.53 9.48
C VAL A 176 3.77 -12.88 8.90
N ASN A 177 4.50 -12.88 7.78
CA ASN A 177 4.71 -14.06 6.95
C ASN A 177 3.37 -14.75 6.62
N PRO A 178 2.45 -14.00 6.01
CA PRO A 178 1.06 -14.40 5.85
C PRO A 178 0.89 -15.75 5.15
N ARG A 179 -0.09 -16.56 5.60
CA ARG A 179 -0.19 -17.98 5.24
C ARG A 179 -0.88 -18.26 3.90
N GLY A 180 -1.80 -17.40 3.46
CA GLY A 180 -2.55 -17.54 2.19
C GLY A 180 -1.75 -17.14 0.93
N PHE A 181 -0.46 -16.89 1.09
CA PHE A 181 0.39 -16.17 0.15
C PHE A 181 1.23 -17.12 -0.73
N PHE A 182 1.11 -18.44 -0.56
CA PHE A 182 2.00 -19.42 -1.21
C PHE A 182 1.19 -20.57 -1.81
N GLU A 183 0.87 -20.46 -3.10
CA GLU A 183 0.22 -21.51 -3.88
C GLU A 183 1.19 -22.64 -4.25
N ASP A 184 1.60 -23.42 -3.27
CA ASP A 184 1.68 -24.84 -3.55
C ASP A 184 0.78 -25.55 -2.54
N VAL A 185 -0.46 -25.81 -2.96
CA VAL A 185 -1.46 -26.56 -2.20
C VAL A 185 -0.87 -27.91 -1.75
N ALA A 186 0.05 -28.49 -2.53
CA ALA A 186 0.73 -29.72 -2.16
C ALA A 186 1.73 -29.53 -1.00
N ASP A 187 2.38 -28.38 -0.88
CA ASP A 187 3.23 -28.06 0.29
C ASP A 187 2.41 -27.83 1.55
N TRP A 188 1.25 -27.20 1.40
CA TRP A 188 0.29 -27.01 2.49
C TRP A 188 -0.30 -28.35 2.96
N GLU A 189 -0.79 -29.20 2.05
CA GLU A 189 -1.27 -30.55 2.35
C GLU A 189 -0.18 -31.46 2.93
N ALA A 190 1.09 -31.22 2.57
CA ALA A 190 2.25 -31.91 3.13
C ALA A 190 2.73 -31.33 4.49
N GLY A 191 2.09 -30.30 5.04
CA GLY A 191 2.47 -29.69 6.32
C GLY A 191 3.83 -28.95 6.28
N ARG A 192 4.35 -28.63 5.10
CA ARG A 192 5.57 -27.85 4.92
C ARG A 192 5.21 -26.36 5.09
N VAL A 193 5.04 -25.92 6.34
CA VAL A 193 4.77 -24.51 6.65
C VAL A 193 6.00 -23.68 6.22
N PRO A 194 5.95 -22.89 5.14
CA PRO A 194 7.19 -22.53 4.46
C PRO A 194 7.94 -21.35 5.09
N PHE A 195 7.32 -20.57 5.99
CA PHE A 195 7.90 -19.30 6.44
C PHE A 195 7.70 -19.03 7.94
N GLU A 196 8.45 -19.74 8.77
CA GLU A 196 8.59 -19.43 10.19
C GLU A 196 9.31 -18.09 10.40
N VAL A 197 8.79 -17.28 11.32
CA VAL A 197 9.48 -16.08 11.81
C VAL A 197 10.86 -16.48 12.33
N GLY A 198 11.89 -15.75 11.90
CA GLY A 198 13.28 -16.00 12.28
C GLY A 198 14.11 -16.83 11.30
N ARG A 199 13.54 -17.22 10.15
CA ARG A 199 14.29 -17.81 9.05
C ARG A 199 14.68 -16.78 7.99
N ASP A 200 15.72 -17.09 7.22
CA ASP A 200 16.05 -16.36 5.99
C ASP A 200 15.07 -16.78 4.88
N VAL A 201 13.89 -16.18 4.93
CA VAL A 201 12.78 -16.42 4.00
C VAL A 201 13.03 -15.80 2.62
N LEU A 202 13.94 -14.84 2.54
CA LEU A 202 14.23 -14.06 1.33
C LEU A 202 15.54 -14.45 0.64
N GLY A 203 16.32 -15.38 1.19
CA GLY A 203 17.63 -15.75 0.64
C GLY A 203 18.66 -14.62 0.70
N LEU A 204 18.54 -13.71 1.67
CA LEU A 204 19.41 -12.53 1.82
C LEU A 204 20.58 -12.77 2.80
N GLY A 205 20.70 -13.98 3.35
CA GLY A 205 21.72 -14.35 4.32
C GLY A 205 21.41 -13.91 5.75
N ALA A 206 20.18 -13.45 6.02
CA ALA A 206 19.72 -13.02 7.34
C ALA A 206 18.23 -13.33 7.52
N PRO A 207 17.76 -13.55 8.76
CA PRO A 207 16.33 -13.67 9.01
C PRO A 207 15.57 -12.44 8.51
N ALA A 208 14.39 -12.64 7.93
CA ALA A 208 13.58 -11.55 7.42
C ALA A 208 12.09 -11.79 7.68
N LEU A 209 11.32 -10.70 7.76
CA LEU A 209 9.86 -10.70 7.85
C LEU A 209 9.29 -10.06 6.59
N VAL A 210 8.26 -10.68 6.06
CA VAL A 210 7.38 -10.11 5.04
C VAL A 210 6.06 -9.81 5.72
N VAL A 211 5.77 -8.53 5.91
CA VAL A 211 4.59 -8.07 6.65
C VAL A 211 3.62 -7.45 5.66
N SER A 212 2.41 -8.00 5.62
CA SER A 212 1.29 -7.39 4.92
C SER A 212 0.49 -6.58 5.92
N GLY A 213 0.32 -5.30 5.66
CA GLY A 213 -0.55 -4.41 6.42
C GLY A 213 -1.87 -4.20 5.72
N PHE A 214 -2.95 -4.05 6.48
CA PHE A 214 -4.25 -3.59 6.01
C PHE A 214 -4.66 -2.39 6.87
N SER A 215 -4.76 -1.22 6.26
CA SER A 215 -5.05 0.01 7.01
C SER A 215 -6.53 0.22 7.31
N GLY A 216 -7.44 -0.52 6.66
CA GLY A 216 -8.88 -0.42 6.89
C GLY A 216 -9.72 0.16 5.76
N GLY A 217 -10.98 -0.27 5.67
CA GLY A 217 -12.00 0.19 4.70
C GLY A 217 -12.55 -0.93 3.79
N ALA A 218 -13.66 -0.67 3.10
CA ALA A 218 -14.33 -1.66 2.24
C ALA A 218 -13.54 -2.03 0.97
N HIS A 219 -12.59 -1.18 0.55
CA HIS A 219 -11.78 -1.30 -0.67
C HIS A 219 -10.41 -0.61 -0.50
N CYS A 220 -9.67 -0.92 0.57
CA CYS A 220 -8.58 -0.03 1.00
C CYS A 220 -7.31 -0.72 1.53
N CYS A 221 -6.22 -0.41 0.81
CA CYS A 221 -4.87 -0.07 1.29
C CYS A 221 -4.08 -1.16 2.01
N PHE A 222 -3.90 -2.28 1.32
CA PHE A 222 -2.83 -3.21 1.63
C PHE A 222 -1.47 -2.57 1.37
N ASP A 223 -0.52 -2.88 2.25
CA ASP A 223 0.88 -2.54 2.09
C ASP A 223 1.77 -3.76 2.34
N LEU A 224 2.91 -3.78 1.68
CA LEU A 224 3.95 -4.77 1.90
C LEU A 224 5.19 -4.10 2.48
N THR A 225 5.59 -4.55 3.65
CA THR A 225 6.82 -4.11 4.30
C THR A 225 7.76 -5.29 4.55
N VAL A 226 9.02 -5.14 4.15
CA VAL A 226 10.06 -6.16 4.38
C VAL A 226 11.03 -5.67 5.46
N LEU A 227 11.17 -6.47 6.53
CA LEU A 227 12.09 -6.21 7.63
C LEU A 227 13.23 -7.24 7.59
N VAL A 228 14.48 -6.79 7.55
CA VAL A 228 15.67 -7.67 7.59
C VAL A 228 16.28 -7.60 8.98
N LEU A 229 16.32 -8.75 9.66
CA LEU A 229 16.78 -8.94 11.03
C LEU A 229 18.23 -9.47 11.06
N GLY A 230 19.10 -8.86 10.25
CA GLY A 230 20.53 -9.19 10.19
C GLY A 230 21.36 -8.52 11.29
N PRO A 231 22.69 -8.58 11.23
CA PRO A 231 23.55 -7.83 12.17
C PRO A 231 23.27 -6.32 12.17
N ALA A 232 22.86 -5.78 11.01
CA ALA A 232 22.26 -4.47 10.86
C ALA A 232 20.76 -4.66 10.58
N PHE A 233 19.91 -4.03 11.40
CA PHE A 233 18.48 -3.99 11.16
C PHE A 233 18.19 -3.08 9.96
N ALA A 234 17.34 -3.53 9.05
CA ALA A 234 16.92 -2.73 7.91
C ALA A 234 15.41 -2.86 7.68
N VAL A 235 14.79 -1.73 7.36
CA VAL A 235 13.40 -1.63 6.89
C VAL A 235 13.47 -1.26 5.41
N MET A 236 12.96 -2.12 4.54
CA MET A 236 12.86 -1.78 3.13
C MET A 236 11.69 -0.80 2.91
N PRO A 237 11.72 0.03 1.86
CA PRO A 237 10.59 0.89 1.53
C PRO A 237 9.31 0.08 1.35
N THR A 238 8.23 0.54 2.00
CA THR A 238 6.91 -0.05 1.88
C THR A 238 6.40 0.04 0.44
N ILE A 239 5.78 -1.04 -0.02
CA ILE A 239 5.17 -1.13 -1.35
C ILE A 239 3.66 -1.04 -1.17
N ALA A 240 3.03 -0.02 -1.73
CA ALA A 240 1.59 0.12 -1.67
C ALA A 240 0.94 -0.91 -2.61
N LEU A 241 0.13 -1.81 -2.06
CA LEU A 241 -0.59 -2.82 -2.84
C LEU A 241 -2.02 -2.39 -3.17
N ARG A 242 -2.50 -1.32 -2.52
CA ARG A 242 -3.84 -0.75 -2.71
C ARG A 242 -4.90 -1.81 -2.36
N ASP A 243 -5.71 -2.23 -3.32
CA ASP A 243 -6.73 -3.26 -3.11
C ASP A 243 -6.18 -4.69 -3.18
N GLY A 244 -4.86 -4.87 -3.40
CA GLY A 244 -4.24 -6.18 -3.53
C GLY A 244 -3.77 -6.78 -2.21
N ASP A 245 -4.44 -7.83 -1.76
CA ASP A 245 -4.01 -8.67 -0.64
C ASP A 245 -3.15 -9.86 -1.08
N GLU A 246 -3.07 -10.14 -2.39
CA GLU A 246 -2.25 -11.21 -2.95
C GLU A 246 -0.78 -10.80 -3.06
N VAL A 247 0.05 -11.27 -2.12
CA VAL A 247 1.51 -11.30 -2.28
C VAL A 247 1.98 -12.74 -2.31
N ARG A 248 2.96 -13.05 -3.16
CA ARG A 248 3.56 -14.39 -3.25
C ARG A 248 5.06 -14.32 -3.27
N VAL A 249 5.70 -14.95 -2.30
CA VAL A 249 7.16 -15.09 -2.20
C VAL A 249 7.56 -16.47 -2.68
N THR A 250 8.35 -16.52 -3.75
CA THR A 250 8.89 -17.76 -4.32
C THR A 250 10.39 -17.80 -4.05
N ARG A 251 10.85 -18.83 -3.34
CA ARG A 251 12.28 -19.03 -3.11
C ARG A 251 12.94 -19.54 -4.40
N ALA A 252 14.11 -19.00 -4.72
CA ALA A 252 14.98 -19.51 -5.75
C ALA A 252 16.26 -20.03 -5.09
N ASP A 253 16.69 -21.24 -5.43
CA ASP A 253 17.88 -21.83 -4.82
C ASP A 253 19.12 -20.98 -5.13
N GLY A 254 19.86 -20.60 -4.08
CA GLY A 254 21.07 -19.78 -4.23
C GLY A 254 20.83 -18.33 -4.65
N HIS A 255 19.58 -17.88 -4.73
CA HIS A 255 19.22 -16.52 -5.14
C HIS A 255 18.23 -15.88 -4.13
N PRO A 256 18.19 -14.54 -4.08
CA PRO A 256 17.11 -13.86 -3.36
C PRO A 256 15.74 -14.33 -3.86
N ALA A 257 14.79 -14.43 -2.94
CA ALA A 257 13.42 -14.78 -3.28
C ALA A 257 12.81 -13.75 -4.24
N ILE A 258 11.81 -14.18 -4.99
CA ILE A 258 11.01 -13.32 -5.87
C ILE A 258 9.70 -13.03 -5.16
N ILE A 259 9.23 -11.78 -5.18
CA ILE A 259 7.94 -11.41 -4.64
C ILE A 259 7.00 -11.03 -5.78
N THR A 260 5.86 -11.69 -5.91
CA THR A 260 4.82 -11.37 -6.88
C THR A 260 3.69 -10.65 -6.17
N VAL A 261 3.20 -9.56 -6.77
CA VAL A 261 2.07 -8.76 -6.28
C VAL A 261 1.14 -8.41 -7.45
N GLN A 262 0.00 -7.79 -7.16
CA GLN A 262 -0.90 -7.25 -8.17
C GLN A 262 -0.86 -5.72 -8.18
N ASP A 263 -1.04 -5.11 -9.35
CA ASP A 263 -1.12 -3.67 -9.50
C ASP A 263 -2.56 -3.18 -9.64
N PHE A 264 -3.16 -2.78 -8.52
CA PHE A 264 -4.52 -2.24 -8.48
C PHE A 264 -4.62 -0.76 -8.88
N SER A 265 -3.62 -0.20 -9.57
CA SER A 265 -3.70 1.18 -10.05
C SER A 265 -4.80 1.43 -11.09
N PHE A 266 -5.40 0.37 -11.61
CA PHE A 266 -6.46 0.37 -12.61
C PHE A 266 -7.85 0.09 -12.02
N ALA A 267 -7.96 -0.12 -10.70
CA ALA A 267 -9.24 -0.33 -10.03
C ALA A 267 -10.19 0.84 -10.34
N TYR A 268 -11.44 0.51 -10.67
CA TYR A 268 -12.51 1.45 -11.03
C TYR A 268 -12.28 2.26 -12.32
N TRP A 269 -11.20 2.02 -13.07
CA TRP A 269 -10.98 2.76 -14.30
C TRP A 269 -11.81 2.16 -15.44
N ARG A 270 -12.87 2.88 -15.84
CA ARG A 270 -13.82 2.50 -16.91
C ARG A 270 -14.55 1.17 -16.69
N SER A 271 -14.46 0.57 -15.50
CA SER A 271 -15.24 -0.61 -15.11
C SER A 271 -15.56 -0.57 -13.60
N SER A 272 -16.43 -1.45 -13.14
CA SER A 272 -16.65 -1.64 -11.69
C SER A 272 -15.44 -2.31 -11.05
N PHE A 273 -15.33 -2.31 -9.71
CA PHE A 273 -14.26 -3.04 -9.02
C PHE A 273 -14.24 -4.53 -9.39
N ALA A 274 -15.42 -5.17 -9.41
CA ALA A 274 -15.56 -6.59 -9.72
C ALA A 274 -15.13 -6.94 -11.16
N ASP A 275 -15.11 -5.95 -12.05
CA ASP A 275 -14.68 -6.07 -13.45
C ASP A 275 -13.35 -5.32 -13.71
N SER A 276 -12.65 -4.92 -12.64
CA SER A 276 -11.32 -4.31 -12.73
C SER A 276 -10.26 -5.40 -12.83
N PHE A 277 -9.20 -5.12 -13.59
CA PHE A 277 -8.06 -6.02 -13.70
C PHE A 277 -6.84 -5.47 -12.96
N ALA A 278 -6.15 -6.34 -12.24
CA ALA A 278 -4.92 -6.01 -11.54
C ALA A 278 -3.76 -6.85 -12.12
N PRO A 279 -2.96 -6.30 -13.06
CA PRO A 279 -1.90 -7.07 -13.67
C PRO A 279 -0.84 -7.48 -12.64
N ARG A 280 -0.30 -8.69 -12.84
CA ARG A 280 0.77 -9.25 -12.03
C ARG A 280 2.06 -8.43 -12.18
N VAL A 281 2.70 -8.11 -11.06
CA VAL A 281 4.01 -7.49 -10.97
C VAL A 281 4.96 -8.42 -10.24
N VAL A 282 6.16 -8.59 -10.79
CA VAL A 282 7.21 -9.42 -10.18
C VAL A 282 8.31 -8.52 -9.67
N LEU A 283 8.64 -8.66 -8.40
CA LEU A 283 9.65 -7.91 -7.70
C LEU A 283 10.91 -8.76 -7.53
N GLY A 284 12.02 -8.26 -8.05
CA GLY A 284 13.37 -8.78 -7.81
C GLY A 284 14.08 -7.97 -6.74
N TYR A 285 15.03 -8.61 -6.04
CA TYR A 285 15.91 -7.91 -5.11
C TYR A 285 17.02 -7.16 -5.87
N ASP A 286 17.09 -5.85 -5.71
CA ASP A 286 18.19 -5.02 -6.20
C ASP A 286 19.28 -4.93 -5.12
N PRO A 287 20.45 -5.59 -5.29
CA PRO A 287 21.52 -5.58 -4.30
C PRO A 287 22.25 -4.24 -4.23
N VAL A 288 22.21 -3.41 -5.29
CA VAL A 288 22.85 -2.09 -5.31
C VAL A 288 22.08 -1.12 -4.42
N GLN A 289 20.75 -1.24 -4.40
CA GLN A 289 19.86 -0.37 -3.64
C GLN A 289 19.28 -1.04 -2.39
N ALA A 290 19.68 -2.29 -2.14
CA ALA A 290 19.30 -3.11 -1.00
C ALA A 290 17.79 -3.20 -0.78
N ARG A 291 16.99 -3.32 -1.86
CA ARG A 291 15.53 -3.35 -1.77
C ARG A 291 14.86 -4.10 -2.92
N TYR A 292 13.62 -4.53 -2.71
CA TYR A 292 12.78 -5.07 -3.78
C TYR A 292 12.27 -3.99 -4.73
N ARG A 293 12.24 -4.30 -6.02
CA ARG A 293 11.70 -3.44 -7.08
C ARG A 293 11.07 -4.31 -8.16
N ALA A 294 10.09 -3.76 -8.88
CA ALA A 294 9.58 -4.38 -10.10
C ALA A 294 10.75 -4.66 -11.06
N ASP A 295 10.86 -5.92 -11.49
CA ASP A 295 11.92 -6.42 -12.33
C ASP A 295 11.38 -6.70 -13.74
N PRO A 296 11.69 -5.85 -14.73
CA PRO A 296 11.24 -6.04 -16.11
C PRO A 296 11.58 -7.42 -16.69
N ALA A 297 12.74 -7.98 -16.35
CA ALA A 297 13.16 -9.27 -16.90
C ALA A 297 12.32 -10.42 -16.35
N LEU A 298 11.93 -10.36 -15.07
CA LEU A 298 11.05 -11.35 -14.45
C LEU A 298 9.57 -11.15 -14.79
N MET A 299 9.18 -9.93 -15.16
CA MET A 299 7.82 -9.61 -15.63
C MET A 299 7.57 -10.02 -17.07
N ALA A 300 8.61 -10.01 -17.92
CA ALA A 300 8.53 -10.39 -19.32
C ALA A 300 7.86 -11.76 -19.48
N ALA A 301 6.84 -11.81 -20.34
CA ALA A 301 6.09 -13.02 -20.62
C ALA A 301 6.23 -13.41 -22.09
N PRO A 302 6.23 -14.70 -22.45
CA PRO A 302 6.15 -15.09 -23.85
C PRO A 302 4.84 -14.59 -24.45
N LEU A 303 4.89 -14.13 -25.70
CA LEU A 303 3.69 -13.75 -26.43
C LEU A 303 2.86 -15.01 -26.71
N ALA A 304 1.60 -15.05 -26.25
CA ALA A 304 0.67 -16.14 -26.55
C ALA A 304 0.50 -16.33 -28.07
N PRO A 305 0.15 -17.51 -28.60
CA PRO A 305 -0.04 -17.71 -30.04
C PRO A 305 -1.06 -16.75 -30.67
N ALA A 306 -0.85 -16.37 -31.94
CA ALA A 306 -1.71 -15.37 -32.61
C ALA A 306 -3.19 -15.76 -32.63
N GLU A 307 -3.51 -17.04 -32.90
CA GLU A 307 -4.87 -17.57 -32.88
C GLU A 307 -5.55 -17.36 -31.52
N GLN A 308 -4.84 -17.62 -30.42
CA GLN A 308 -5.36 -17.41 -29.08
C GLN A 308 -5.68 -15.92 -28.84
N ARG A 309 -4.77 -15.02 -29.22
CA ARG A 309 -4.96 -13.58 -29.03
C ARG A 309 -6.14 -13.04 -29.86
N THR A 310 -6.28 -13.48 -31.10
CA THR A 310 -7.43 -13.15 -31.96
C THR A 310 -8.73 -13.69 -31.36
N ALA A 311 -8.73 -14.92 -30.84
CA ALA A 311 -9.91 -15.49 -30.18
C ALA A 311 -10.29 -14.72 -28.90
N GLU A 312 -9.31 -14.30 -28.11
CA GLU A 312 -9.50 -13.45 -26.92
C GLU A 312 -10.05 -12.07 -27.30
N ALA A 313 -9.47 -11.42 -28.32
CA ALA A 313 -9.93 -10.13 -28.81
C ALA A 313 -11.37 -10.22 -29.35
N GLY A 314 -11.70 -11.30 -30.08
CA GLY A 314 -13.05 -11.57 -30.55
C GLY A 314 -14.08 -11.71 -29.43
N ARG A 315 -13.72 -12.39 -28.32
CA ARG A 315 -14.58 -12.48 -27.13
C ARG A 315 -14.78 -11.12 -26.46
N ALA A 316 -13.67 -10.39 -26.23
CA ALA A 316 -13.73 -9.05 -25.65
C ALA A 316 -14.57 -8.09 -26.51
N ARG A 317 -14.49 -8.20 -27.84
CA ARG A 317 -15.33 -7.41 -28.77
C ARG A 317 -16.81 -7.71 -28.64
N GLU A 318 -17.18 -8.97 -28.53
CA GLU A 318 -18.58 -9.36 -28.36
C GLU A 318 -19.13 -8.86 -27.02
N GLU A 319 -18.35 -8.97 -25.94
CA GLU A 319 -18.72 -8.41 -24.63
C GLU A 319 -18.88 -6.89 -24.68
N HIS A 320 -17.96 -6.19 -25.34
CA HIS A 320 -18.03 -4.74 -25.51
C HIS A 320 -19.26 -4.33 -26.33
N ARG A 321 -19.58 -5.07 -27.39
CA ARG A 321 -20.80 -4.86 -28.18
C ARG A 321 -22.06 -5.00 -27.32
N ARG A 322 -22.12 -6.03 -26.46
CA ARG A 322 -23.26 -6.24 -25.54
C ARG A 322 -23.37 -5.13 -24.51
N MET A 323 -22.25 -4.70 -23.94
CA MET A 323 -22.20 -3.59 -22.98
C MET A 323 -22.70 -2.29 -23.61
N LEU A 324 -22.23 -1.94 -24.82
CA LEU A 324 -22.70 -0.75 -25.54
C LEU A 324 -24.21 -0.81 -25.84
N ALA A 325 -24.71 -1.98 -26.24
CA ALA A 325 -26.14 -2.17 -26.48
C ALA A 325 -26.97 -2.03 -25.19
N ALA A 326 -26.45 -2.51 -24.06
CA ALA A 326 -27.08 -2.35 -22.75
C ALA A 326 -27.10 -0.88 -22.32
N ILE A 327 -25.97 -0.16 -22.42
CA ILE A 327 -25.89 1.28 -22.12
C ILE A 327 -26.90 2.08 -22.95
N GLU A 328 -27.01 1.80 -24.25
CA GLU A 328 -27.98 2.47 -25.11
C GLU A 328 -29.44 2.11 -24.76
N ALA A 329 -29.70 0.89 -24.30
CA ALA A 329 -31.02 0.49 -23.82
C ALA A 329 -31.40 1.25 -22.53
N GLU A 330 -30.50 1.30 -21.56
CA GLU A 330 -30.67 2.05 -20.31
C GLU A 330 -30.87 3.56 -20.56
N ARG A 331 -30.09 4.13 -21.49
CA ARG A 331 -30.24 5.53 -21.93
C ARG A 331 -31.62 5.80 -22.51
N ARG A 332 -32.13 4.92 -23.38
CA ARG A 332 -33.48 5.04 -23.95
C ARG A 332 -34.59 4.88 -22.89
N ALA A 333 -34.31 4.15 -21.81
CA ALA A 333 -35.19 4.07 -20.64
C ALA A 333 -35.14 5.31 -19.74
N GLY A 334 -34.26 6.28 -20.02
CA GLY A 334 -34.10 7.50 -19.23
C GLY A 334 -33.26 7.33 -17.98
N HIS A 335 -32.52 6.22 -17.85
CA HIS A 335 -31.61 6.00 -16.73
C HIS A 335 -30.27 6.73 -16.96
N ALA A 336 -29.66 7.19 -15.87
CA ALA A 336 -28.31 7.72 -15.90
C ALA A 336 -27.33 6.57 -16.17
N VAL A 337 -26.48 6.73 -17.18
CA VAL A 337 -25.47 5.74 -17.59
C VAL A 337 -24.08 6.37 -17.57
N ILE A 338 -23.07 5.55 -17.31
CA ILE A 338 -21.67 5.94 -17.42
C ILE A 338 -21.22 5.61 -18.84
N ASP A 339 -21.09 6.64 -19.68
CA ASP A 339 -20.82 6.50 -21.12
C ASP A 339 -19.44 5.90 -21.45
N GLU A 340 -18.53 5.85 -20.48
CA GLU A 340 -17.13 5.49 -20.68
C GLU A 340 -16.80 4.03 -20.28
N GLN A 341 -17.82 3.24 -19.93
CA GLN A 341 -17.62 1.85 -19.52
C GLN A 341 -17.03 0.98 -20.64
N VAL A 342 -16.03 0.20 -20.28
CA VAL A 342 -15.35 -0.77 -21.13
C VAL A 342 -15.30 -2.10 -20.36
N PRO A 343 -15.64 -3.25 -20.99
CA PRO A 343 -15.59 -4.52 -20.28
C PRO A 343 -14.18 -4.83 -19.77
N GLY A 344 -14.11 -5.41 -18.58
CA GLY A 344 -12.88 -5.84 -17.94
C GLY A 344 -12.02 -6.72 -18.85
N SER A 345 -12.62 -7.57 -19.69
CA SER A 345 -11.90 -8.41 -20.65
C SER A 345 -11.08 -7.62 -21.68
N THR A 346 -11.56 -6.45 -22.11
CA THR A 346 -10.81 -5.58 -23.05
C THR A 346 -9.59 -4.99 -22.34
N THR A 347 -9.79 -4.42 -21.15
CA THR A 347 -8.71 -3.84 -20.34
C THR A 347 -7.70 -4.92 -19.90
N THR A 348 -8.18 -6.11 -19.54
CA THR A 348 -7.38 -7.27 -19.14
C THR A 348 -6.42 -7.71 -20.25
N GLY A 349 -6.93 -7.90 -21.47
CA GLY A 349 -6.09 -8.31 -22.60
C GLY A 349 -5.02 -7.27 -22.93
N VAL A 350 -5.39 -5.99 -22.92
CA VAL A 350 -4.45 -4.88 -23.15
C VAL A 350 -3.37 -4.82 -22.06
N LEU A 351 -3.75 -4.80 -20.78
CA LEU A 351 -2.80 -4.69 -19.67
C LEU A 351 -1.91 -5.94 -19.55
N THR A 352 -2.44 -7.13 -19.82
CA THR A 352 -1.65 -8.37 -19.84
C THR A 352 -0.53 -8.29 -20.87
N LEU A 353 -0.83 -7.82 -22.09
CA LEU A 353 0.17 -7.65 -23.13
C LEU A 353 1.19 -6.57 -22.77
N ILE A 354 0.75 -5.43 -22.21
CA ILE A 354 1.66 -4.35 -21.77
C ILE A 354 2.58 -4.82 -20.64
N TYR A 355 2.05 -5.46 -19.59
CA TYR A 355 2.86 -5.94 -18.46
C TYR A 355 3.75 -7.14 -18.82
N GLY A 356 3.46 -7.82 -19.94
CA GLY A 356 4.32 -8.84 -20.54
C GLY A 356 5.39 -8.30 -21.51
N GLY A 357 5.35 -7.01 -21.87
CA GLY A 357 6.31 -6.36 -22.77
C GLY A 357 5.94 -6.31 -24.25
N HIS A 358 4.65 -6.47 -24.57
CA HIS A 358 4.12 -6.57 -25.93
C HIS A 358 3.28 -5.35 -26.31
N TRP A 359 3.87 -4.15 -26.22
CA TRP A 359 3.18 -2.87 -26.46
C TRP A 359 2.42 -2.79 -27.79
N ASN A 360 3.05 -3.24 -28.88
CA ASN A 360 2.48 -3.15 -30.22
C ASN A 360 1.29 -4.12 -30.37
N GLU A 361 1.44 -5.31 -29.82
CA GLU A 361 0.42 -6.34 -29.78
C GLU A 361 -0.75 -5.92 -28.90
N ALA A 362 -0.50 -5.21 -27.79
CA ALA A 362 -1.56 -4.63 -26.95
C ALA A 362 -2.42 -3.64 -27.74
N ARG A 363 -1.77 -2.77 -28.54
CA ARG A 363 -2.48 -1.83 -29.41
C ARG A 363 -3.27 -2.54 -30.51
N ALA A 364 -2.69 -3.59 -31.11
CA ALA A 364 -3.38 -4.41 -32.11
C ALA A 364 -4.58 -5.15 -31.52
N PHE A 365 -4.42 -5.73 -30.32
CA PHE A 365 -5.47 -6.38 -29.57
C PHE A 365 -6.63 -5.41 -29.31
N LEU A 366 -6.34 -4.20 -28.81
CA LEU A 366 -7.38 -3.19 -28.61
C LEU A 366 -8.11 -2.84 -29.91
N ALA A 367 -7.38 -2.70 -31.03
CA ALA A 367 -8.00 -2.42 -32.33
C ALA A 367 -8.98 -3.50 -32.78
N GLU A 368 -8.69 -4.77 -32.47
CA GLU A 368 -9.55 -5.90 -32.78
C GLU A 368 -10.71 -6.08 -31.77
N ALA A 369 -10.43 -5.88 -30.48
CA ALA A 369 -11.38 -6.02 -29.37
C ALA A 369 -12.40 -4.87 -29.28
N TRP A 370 -12.16 -3.72 -29.93
CA TRP A 370 -13.04 -2.56 -29.79
C TRP A 370 -14.28 -2.66 -30.69
N ALA A 371 -15.47 -2.62 -30.09
CA ALA A 371 -16.74 -2.63 -30.82
C ALA A 371 -17.27 -1.23 -31.17
N GLY A 372 -16.80 -0.19 -30.47
CA GLY A 372 -17.21 1.20 -30.68
C GLY A 372 -16.53 1.91 -31.86
N GLY A 373 -16.71 3.22 -31.96
CA GLY A 373 -16.07 4.04 -32.99
C GLY A 373 -14.56 4.18 -32.80
N GLN A 374 -13.83 4.43 -33.90
CA GLN A 374 -12.38 4.62 -33.89
C GLN A 374 -11.93 5.76 -32.95
N THR A 375 -12.62 6.90 -32.97
CA THR A 375 -12.31 8.04 -32.09
C THR A 375 -12.36 7.66 -30.60
N ALA A 376 -13.37 6.88 -30.20
CA ALA A 376 -13.52 6.43 -28.81
C ALA A 376 -12.41 5.45 -28.40
N ARG A 377 -12.02 4.55 -29.31
CA ARG A 377 -10.88 3.64 -29.11
C ARG A 377 -9.57 4.39 -28.92
N ASP A 378 -9.32 5.35 -29.81
CA ASP A 378 -8.06 6.10 -29.81
C ASP A 378 -8.00 7.02 -28.56
N GLY A 379 -9.15 7.55 -28.12
CA GLY A 379 -9.30 8.23 -26.83
C GLY A 379 -9.01 7.32 -25.63
N TYR A 380 -9.58 6.12 -25.58
CA TYR A 380 -9.27 5.11 -24.55
C TYR A 380 -7.77 4.80 -24.50
N TRP A 381 -7.14 4.59 -25.65
CA TRP A 381 -5.71 4.29 -25.71
C TRP A 381 -4.84 5.44 -25.21
N SER A 382 -5.13 6.68 -25.63
CA SER A 382 -4.39 7.85 -25.16
C SER A 382 -4.57 8.05 -23.65
N GLU A 383 -5.79 7.93 -23.13
CA GLU A 383 -6.03 8.04 -21.69
C GLU A 383 -5.27 6.94 -20.91
N LEU A 384 -5.35 5.69 -21.36
CA LEU A 384 -4.62 4.59 -20.74
C LEU A 384 -3.12 4.88 -20.67
N THR A 385 -2.54 5.32 -21.78
CA THR A 385 -1.08 5.36 -21.96
C THR A 385 -0.42 6.66 -21.51
N ASP A 386 -1.14 7.79 -21.62
CA ASP A 386 -0.65 9.10 -21.22
C ASP A 386 -0.97 9.41 -19.76
N CYS A 387 -1.98 8.75 -19.20
CA CYS A 387 -2.47 9.03 -17.86
C CYS A 387 -2.44 7.80 -16.96
N VAL A 388 -3.26 6.79 -17.23
CA VAL A 388 -3.62 5.75 -16.24
C VAL A 388 -2.44 4.84 -15.91
N LEU A 389 -1.75 4.30 -16.91
CA LEU A 389 -0.55 3.47 -16.71
C LEU A 389 0.50 4.20 -15.86
N ARG A 390 0.67 5.49 -16.09
CA ARG A 390 1.72 6.30 -15.46
C ARG A 390 1.44 6.64 -14.00
N ARG A 391 0.21 6.40 -13.52
CA ARG A 391 -0.14 6.51 -12.09
C ARG A 391 0.36 5.33 -11.28
N SER A 392 0.65 4.20 -11.92
CA SER A 392 1.22 3.04 -11.23
C SER A 392 2.64 3.34 -10.73
N GLN A 393 2.92 2.97 -9.48
CA GLN A 393 4.28 2.98 -8.94
C GLN A 393 5.23 2.03 -9.69
N PHE A 394 4.67 1.06 -10.42
CA PHE A 394 5.41 0.09 -11.21
C PHE A 394 5.64 0.54 -12.67
N TRP A 395 5.07 1.69 -13.07
CA TRP A 395 5.22 2.23 -14.42
C TRP A 395 6.67 2.32 -14.91
N PRO A 396 7.68 2.74 -14.11
CA PRO A 396 9.05 2.78 -14.59
C PRO A 396 9.57 1.43 -15.10
N ALA A 397 9.20 0.33 -14.45
CA ALA A 397 9.57 -1.02 -14.87
C ALA A 397 8.78 -1.45 -16.12
N VAL A 398 7.48 -1.20 -16.15
CA VAL A 398 6.61 -1.49 -17.31
C VAL A 398 7.06 -0.71 -18.55
N ALA A 399 7.42 0.57 -18.39
CA ALA A 399 7.95 1.41 -19.45
C ALA A 399 9.29 0.87 -19.96
N ALA A 400 10.22 0.52 -19.06
CA ALA A 400 11.49 -0.07 -19.44
C ALA A 400 11.31 -1.39 -20.22
N LEU A 401 10.41 -2.26 -19.75
CA LEU A 401 10.05 -3.52 -20.41
C LEU A 401 9.58 -3.29 -21.86
N ASN A 402 8.78 -2.24 -22.09
CA ASN A 402 8.22 -1.90 -23.40
C ASN A 402 9.08 -0.90 -24.20
N ARG A 403 10.29 -0.54 -23.72
CA ARG A 403 11.19 0.47 -24.33
C ARG A 403 10.53 1.84 -24.52
N LEU A 404 9.77 2.26 -23.51
CA LEU A 404 9.07 3.54 -23.43
C LEU A 404 9.74 4.48 -22.41
N PRO A 405 9.53 5.80 -22.52
CA PRO A 405 9.97 6.73 -21.49
C PRO A 405 9.18 6.55 -20.19
N ALA A 406 9.87 6.54 -19.05
CA ALA A 406 9.28 6.53 -17.71
C ALA A 406 8.77 7.94 -17.30
N ALA A 407 7.95 8.55 -18.16
CA ALA A 407 7.39 9.87 -17.94
C ALA A 407 6.33 9.86 -16.84
N ALA A 408 6.14 11.00 -16.17
CA ALA A 408 5.05 11.24 -15.24
C ALA A 408 3.68 11.17 -15.94
N PRO A 409 2.58 10.93 -15.21
CA PRO A 409 1.23 11.03 -15.76
C PRO A 409 0.96 12.44 -16.28
N ALA A 410 0.39 12.55 -17.48
CA ALA A 410 0.02 13.83 -18.09
C ALA A 410 -1.27 14.43 -17.51
N CYS A 411 -2.03 13.62 -16.75
CA CYS A 411 -3.28 13.99 -16.13
C CYS A 411 -3.12 14.27 -14.63
N GLN A 412 -4.03 15.07 -14.07
CA GLN A 412 -4.19 15.10 -12.62
C GLN A 412 -4.77 13.76 -12.13
N PRO A 413 -4.42 13.29 -10.92
CA PRO A 413 -5.15 12.19 -10.30
C PRO A 413 -6.64 12.56 -10.21
N PRO A 414 -7.57 11.58 -10.32
CA PRO A 414 -8.96 11.87 -10.02
C PRO A 414 -9.04 12.44 -8.59
N PRO A 415 -9.98 13.36 -8.34
CA PRO A 415 -10.13 14.02 -7.04
C PRO A 415 -10.35 13.04 -5.89
#